data_AF-A0A3A6PFT6-F1
#
_entry.id   AF-A0A3A6PFT6-F1
#
_cell.length_a   1.000
_cell.length_b   1.000
_cell.length_c   1.000
_cell.angle_alpha   90.00
_cell.angle_beta   90.00
_cell.angle_gamma   90.00
#
_symmetry.space_group_name_H-M   'P 1'
#
loop_
_entity.id
_entity.type
_entity.pdbx_description
1 polymer ?
#
loop_
_entity_poly.entity_id
_entity_poly.type
_entity_poly.pdbx_seq_one_letter_code
_entity_poly.pdbx_strand_id
1 'polypeptide(L)'
;MPSFSACNALRHSAALSNAEFLGLQRSLPFDGALYAEFLGLQRSSPLGGALYADFLGMQRSSPLGSTLYAEFLGLQLSLPPGGALYAEFLGMQRSSPLGGTLYADFLGLQRSSPPDGALYAEFLGLQRSSPPDGALYAEFLGLQLSLPPDGALYAEFLGLQRSSPLGGALYTEFLGLQLSLPLGPTL
;
A
#
# COMPACT_ATOMS: atom_id res chain seq x y z
N MET A 1 31.12 5.11 -12.05
CA MET A 1 31.09 3.69 -11.63
C MET A 1 30.05 3.62 -10.54
N PRO A 2 28.89 2.99 -10.79
CA PRO A 2 27.86 2.92 -9.76
C PRO A 2 28.36 2.16 -8.54
N SER A 3 28.11 2.71 -7.34
CA SER A 3 28.55 2.09 -6.09
C SER A 3 27.50 1.11 -5.61
N PHE A 4 27.75 -0.19 -5.77
CA PHE A 4 26.91 -1.26 -5.24
C PHE A 4 27.32 -1.61 -3.82
N SER A 5 26.44 -1.39 -2.84
CA SER A 5 26.67 -1.83 -1.47
C SER A 5 25.68 -2.93 -1.08
N ALA A 6 26.15 -4.17 -1.02
CA ALA A 6 25.40 -5.28 -0.43
C ALA A 6 25.82 -5.40 1.05
N CYS A 7 25.08 -4.74 1.95
CA CYS A 7 25.46 -4.69 3.35
C CYS A 7 24.69 -5.75 4.16
N ASN A 8 25.32 -6.93 4.36
CA ASN A 8 24.65 -8.05 5.03
C ASN A 8 24.80 -8.06 6.57
N ALA A 9 25.55 -7.14 7.17
CA ALA A 9 25.60 -6.99 8.63
C ALA A 9 26.34 -5.69 9.01
N LEU A 10 25.61 -4.67 9.46
CA LEU A 10 26.20 -3.60 10.27
C LEU A 10 25.48 -3.52 11.61
N ARG A 11 26.26 -3.72 12.67
CA ARG A 11 25.88 -3.57 14.08
C ARG A 11 25.67 -2.09 14.39
N HIS A 12 24.67 -1.81 15.22
CA HIS A 12 24.49 -0.63 16.06
C HIS A 12 25.27 0.63 15.65
N SER A 13 24.71 1.41 14.72
CA SER A 13 25.00 2.84 14.59
C SER A 13 23.92 3.47 13.72
N ALA A 14 23.42 4.64 14.14
CA ALA A 14 22.58 5.51 13.32
C ALA A 14 23.38 5.87 12.06
N ALA A 15 23.11 5.17 10.96
CA ALA A 15 23.87 5.30 9.73
C ALA A 15 23.07 6.16 8.75
N LEU A 16 23.49 7.41 8.58
CA LEU A 16 23.22 8.18 7.35
C LEU A 16 24.06 7.53 6.24
N SER A 17 23.49 6.58 5.51
CA SER A 17 24.14 5.98 4.34
C SER A 17 23.47 6.51 3.08
N ASN A 18 24.21 7.28 2.28
CA ASN A 18 23.83 7.63 0.91
C ASN A 18 24.40 6.56 -0.03
N ALA A 19 23.54 5.78 -0.66
CA ALA A 19 23.94 4.77 -1.63
C ALA A 19 23.09 4.89 -2.90
N GLU A 20 23.70 4.70 -4.06
CA GLU A 20 23.01 4.68 -5.35
C GLU A 20 22.15 3.40 -5.45
N PHE A 21 22.72 2.24 -5.10
CA PHE A 21 22.01 0.97 -5.02
C PHE A 21 22.26 0.29 -3.68
N LEU A 22 21.18 0.02 -2.94
CA LEU A 22 21.25 -0.64 -1.64
C LEU A 22 20.29 -1.83 -1.56
N GLY A 23 20.85 -3.02 -1.37
CA GLY A 23 20.11 -4.23 -1.02
C GLY A 23 20.32 -4.60 0.45
N LEU A 24 19.25 -4.65 1.25
CA LEU A 24 19.33 -5.09 2.64
C LEU A 24 18.44 -6.31 2.89
N GLN A 25 19.09 -7.38 3.36
CA GLN A 25 18.41 -8.52 3.97
C GLN A 25 18.66 -8.47 5.47
N ARG A 26 17.67 -8.07 6.28
CA ARG A 26 17.88 -7.79 7.72
C ARG A 26 16.85 -8.46 8.63
N SER A 27 17.36 -9.15 9.65
CA SER A 27 16.62 -9.78 10.74
C SER A 27 16.64 -8.99 12.06
N LEU A 28 17.32 -7.85 12.12
CA LEU A 28 17.44 -6.99 13.31
C LEU A 28 16.68 -5.67 13.13
N PRO A 29 16.14 -5.07 14.21
CA PRO A 29 15.45 -3.80 14.14
C PRO A 29 16.38 -2.69 13.62
N PHE A 30 15.81 -1.76 12.86
CA PHE A 30 16.50 -0.53 12.43
C PHE A 30 15.74 0.67 12.97
N ASP A 31 16.49 1.66 13.43
CA ASP A 31 15.99 2.96 13.86
C ASP A 31 16.93 4.03 13.29
N GLY A 32 16.39 4.95 12.50
CA GLY A 32 17.16 5.98 11.80
C GLY A 32 16.56 6.44 10.46
N ALA A 33 17.29 7.29 9.76
CA ALA A 33 16.94 7.75 8.41
C ALA A 33 17.88 7.13 7.37
N LEU A 34 17.33 6.68 6.25
CA LEU A 34 18.10 6.11 5.13
C LEU A 34 17.71 6.79 3.83
N TYR A 35 18.71 7.13 3.01
CA TYR A 35 18.53 7.72 1.69
C TYR A 35 19.22 6.87 0.63
N ALA A 36 18.49 6.43 -0.39
CA ALA A 36 19.08 5.69 -1.50
C ALA A 36 18.31 5.96 -2.80
N GLU A 37 18.98 6.00 -3.95
CA GLU A 37 18.25 6.14 -5.23
C GLU A 37 17.45 4.87 -5.53
N PHE A 38 18.08 3.70 -5.38
CA PHE A 38 17.43 2.39 -5.50
C PHE A 38 17.60 1.57 -4.21
N LEU A 39 16.47 1.17 -3.61
CA LEU A 39 16.42 0.46 -2.35
C LEU A 39 15.61 -0.83 -2.43
N GLY A 40 16.29 -1.96 -2.28
CA GLY A 40 15.69 -3.28 -2.14
C GLY A 40 15.74 -3.78 -0.69
N LEU A 41 14.59 -4.03 -0.07
CA LEU A 41 14.49 -4.48 1.31
C LEU A 41 13.77 -5.81 1.43
N GLN A 42 14.44 -6.81 2.01
CA GLN A 42 13.81 -8.05 2.45
C GLN A 42 13.97 -8.20 3.96
N ARG A 43 12.88 -8.08 4.72
CA ARG A 43 12.95 -8.00 6.19
C ARG A 43 11.89 -8.81 6.91
N SER A 44 12.26 -9.32 8.08
CA SER A 44 11.36 -9.98 9.05
C SER A 44 11.27 -9.25 10.39
N SER A 45 11.96 -8.11 10.52
CA SER A 45 12.08 -7.33 11.76
C SER A 45 11.42 -5.96 11.69
N PRO A 46 11.00 -5.37 12.84
CA PRO A 46 10.52 -4.00 12.95
C PRO A 46 11.43 -2.98 12.25
N LEU A 47 10.82 -2.04 11.55
CA LEU A 47 11.48 -0.86 10.97
C LEU A 47 10.88 0.35 11.66
N GLY A 48 11.73 1.09 12.39
CA GLY A 48 11.46 2.43 12.90
C GLY A 48 12.26 3.46 12.10
N GLY A 49 11.79 4.71 12.12
CA GLY A 49 12.44 5.85 11.47
C GLY A 49 11.85 6.22 10.11
N ALA A 50 12.67 6.71 9.18
CA ALA A 50 12.24 7.20 7.87
C ALA A 50 13.10 6.62 6.74
N LEU A 51 12.48 6.22 5.63
CA LEU A 51 13.20 5.83 4.41
C LEU A 51 12.82 6.78 3.27
N TYR A 52 13.82 7.22 2.54
CA TYR A 52 13.69 8.03 1.34
C TYR A 52 14.38 7.30 0.19
N ALA A 53 13.65 7.01 -0.87
CA ALA A 53 14.26 6.48 -2.08
C ALA A 53 13.48 6.81 -3.34
N ASP A 54 14.15 6.99 -4.48
CA ASP A 54 13.42 7.23 -5.73
C ASP A 54 12.70 5.93 -6.16
N PHE A 55 13.38 4.78 -6.02
CA PHE A 55 12.79 3.46 -6.24
C PHE A 55 12.95 2.57 -5.01
N LEU A 56 11.82 2.13 -4.45
CA LEU A 56 11.80 1.28 -3.26
C LEU A 56 10.99 0.00 -3.49
N GLY A 57 11.68 -1.15 -3.46
CA GLY A 57 11.05 -2.46 -3.37
C GLY A 57 11.19 -3.03 -1.97
N MET A 58 10.08 -3.37 -1.30
CA MET A 58 10.11 -3.99 0.03
C MET A 58 9.23 -5.23 0.09
N GLN A 59 9.83 -6.34 0.50
CA GLN A 59 9.13 -7.54 0.90
C GLN A 59 9.32 -7.75 2.40
N ARG A 60 8.21 -7.84 3.14
CA ARG A 60 8.27 -7.83 4.59
C ARG A 60 7.19 -8.61 5.29
N SER A 61 7.58 -9.25 6.40
CA SER A 61 6.68 -10.04 7.25
C SER A 61 6.33 -9.43 8.62
N SER A 62 6.73 -8.19 8.89
CA SER A 62 6.61 -7.51 10.20
C SER A 62 6.05 -6.08 10.09
N PRO A 63 5.47 -5.49 11.17
CA PRO A 63 4.75 -4.22 11.10
C PRO A 63 5.65 -2.99 10.83
N LEU A 64 5.20 -2.09 9.97
CA LEU A 64 5.96 -0.90 9.59
C LEU A 64 5.57 0.33 10.40
N GLY A 65 6.37 0.67 11.42
CA GLY A 65 6.19 1.87 12.23
C GLY A 65 6.99 3.07 11.74
N SER A 66 7.30 3.12 10.45
CA SER A 66 8.19 4.12 9.84
C SER A 66 7.45 4.95 8.79
N THR A 67 7.98 6.14 8.49
CA THR A 67 7.54 6.92 7.33
C THR A 67 8.33 6.48 6.11
N LEU A 68 7.66 6.16 5.00
CA LEU A 68 8.33 5.93 3.72
C LEU A 68 7.98 7.06 2.75
N TYR A 69 8.99 7.53 2.04
CA TYR A 69 8.84 8.42 0.91
C TYR A 69 9.55 7.78 -0.29
N ALA A 70 8.84 7.59 -1.40
CA ALA A 70 9.46 7.17 -2.64
C ALA A 70 8.72 7.60 -3.90
N GLU A 71 9.41 7.90 -4.99
CA GLU A 71 8.73 8.17 -6.27
C GLU A 71 8.00 6.91 -6.74
N PHE A 72 8.70 5.76 -6.74
CA PHE A 72 8.16 4.45 -7.07
C PHE A 72 8.29 3.48 -5.90
N LEU A 73 7.15 3.00 -5.40
CA LEU A 73 7.07 2.17 -4.21
C LEU A 73 6.36 0.84 -4.51
N GLY A 74 7.10 -0.26 -4.41
CA GLY A 74 6.59 -1.63 -4.52
C GLY A 74 6.62 -2.33 -3.16
N LEU A 75 5.45 -2.66 -2.62
CA LEU A 75 5.31 -3.25 -1.28
C LEU A 75 4.61 -4.60 -1.30
N GLN A 76 5.27 -5.60 -0.71
CA GLN A 76 4.65 -6.88 -0.38
C GLN A 76 4.70 -7.09 1.14
N LEU A 77 3.56 -6.90 1.80
CA LEU A 77 3.47 -6.88 3.27
C LEU A 77 2.55 -7.98 3.80
N SER A 78 3.02 -8.76 4.77
CA SER A 78 2.14 -9.69 5.51
C SER A 78 1.50 -9.06 6.74
N LEU A 79 2.07 -8.00 7.32
CA LEU A 79 1.56 -7.32 8.52
C LEU A 79 1.30 -5.81 8.30
N PRO A 80 0.47 -5.17 9.15
CA PRO A 80 0.10 -3.77 9.00
C PRO A 80 1.32 -2.84 8.96
N PRO A 81 1.41 -1.89 8.01
CA PRO A 81 2.04 -0.63 8.35
C PRO A 81 1.22 0.03 9.47
N GLY A 82 1.87 0.80 10.31
CA GLY A 82 1.29 1.71 11.29
C GLY A 82 1.88 3.12 11.15
N GLY A 83 2.58 3.39 10.03
CA GLY A 83 3.17 4.68 9.69
C GLY A 83 2.52 5.30 8.45
N ALA A 84 3.11 6.40 7.97
CA ALA A 84 2.66 7.07 6.76
C ALA A 84 3.50 6.66 5.55
N LEU A 85 2.86 6.39 4.42
CA LEU A 85 3.56 6.15 3.15
C LEU A 85 3.17 7.24 2.16
N TYR A 86 4.19 7.78 1.51
CA TYR A 86 4.07 8.78 0.46
C TYR A 86 4.76 8.24 -0.78
N ALA A 87 4.05 8.18 -1.90
CA ALA A 87 4.68 7.88 -3.18
C ALA A 87 3.99 8.49 -4.38
N GLU A 88 4.67 8.71 -5.49
CA GLU A 88 3.98 9.09 -6.74
C GLU A 88 3.28 7.87 -7.32
N PHE A 89 3.99 6.74 -7.41
CA PHE A 89 3.48 5.45 -7.86
C PHE A 89 3.63 4.39 -6.78
N LEU A 90 2.50 3.85 -6.31
CA LEU A 90 2.46 2.83 -5.27
C LEU A 90 1.78 1.55 -5.76
N GLY A 91 2.54 0.47 -5.85
CA GLY A 91 2.04 -0.90 -5.98
C GLY A 91 2.10 -1.63 -4.64
N MET A 92 0.97 -2.10 -4.13
CA MET A 92 0.94 -2.81 -2.85
C MET A 92 0.12 -4.10 -2.91
N GLN A 93 0.75 -5.19 -2.50
CA GLN A 93 0.12 -6.49 -2.30
C GLN A 93 0.21 -6.89 -0.82
N ARG A 94 -0.93 -7.27 -0.22
CA ARG A 94 -0.93 -7.60 1.22
C ARG A 94 -2.10 -8.45 1.69
N SER A 95 -1.90 -9.10 2.83
CA SER A 95 -2.90 -9.97 3.47
C SER A 95 -3.56 -9.41 4.74
N SER A 96 -2.96 -8.41 5.40
CA SER A 96 -3.39 -7.84 6.69
C SER A 96 -4.03 -6.45 6.57
N PRO A 97 -4.67 -5.91 7.63
CA PRO A 97 -5.23 -4.57 7.64
C PRO A 97 -4.20 -3.43 7.66
N LEU A 98 -4.51 -2.29 7.06
CA LEU A 98 -3.60 -1.14 7.01
C LEU A 98 -3.80 -0.28 8.24
N GLY A 99 -2.80 -0.10 9.09
CA GLY A 99 -2.80 1.01 10.04
C GLY A 99 -2.11 2.23 9.41
N GLY A 100 -2.65 3.42 9.62
CA GLY A 100 -2.03 4.67 9.20
C GLY A 100 -2.57 5.24 7.90
N THR A 101 -1.75 6.01 7.20
CA THR A 101 -2.18 6.84 6.07
C THR A 101 -1.32 6.57 4.84
N LEU A 102 -1.97 6.38 3.69
CA LEU A 102 -1.29 6.31 2.40
C LEU A 102 -1.67 7.53 1.57
N TYR A 103 -0.66 8.15 0.98
CA TYR A 103 -0.80 9.17 -0.05
C TYR A 103 -0.05 8.69 -1.29
N ALA A 104 -0.74 8.56 -2.42
CA ALA A 104 -0.06 8.39 -3.69
C ALA A 104 -0.83 8.89 -4.89
N ASP A 105 -0.17 9.50 -5.87
CA ASP A 105 -0.86 9.99 -7.07
C ASP A 105 -1.47 8.80 -7.85
N PHE A 106 -0.72 7.71 -8.00
CA PHE A 106 -1.18 6.45 -8.58
C PHE A 106 -1.04 5.30 -7.59
N LEU A 107 -2.16 4.69 -7.20
CA LEU A 107 -2.20 3.59 -6.24
C LEU A 107 -2.85 2.33 -6.84
N GLY A 108 -2.05 1.27 -6.98
CA GLY A 108 -2.51 -0.08 -7.28
C GLY A 108 -2.47 -0.95 -6.02
N LEU A 109 -3.63 -1.43 -5.57
CA LEU A 109 -3.76 -2.14 -4.31
C LEU A 109 -4.50 -3.48 -4.47
N GLN A 110 -3.82 -4.58 -4.16
CA GLN A 110 -4.39 -5.95 -4.15
C GLN A 110 -4.39 -6.53 -2.73
N ARG A 111 -5.59 -6.85 -2.19
CA ARG A 111 -5.71 -7.25 -0.77
C ARG A 111 -6.79 -8.27 -0.45
N SER A 112 -6.59 -8.98 0.66
CA SER A 112 -7.59 -9.87 1.26
C SER A 112 -8.38 -9.29 2.45
N SER A 113 -7.90 -8.21 3.11
CA SER A 113 -8.47 -7.65 4.35
C SER A 113 -8.67 -6.12 4.31
N PRO A 114 -9.60 -5.55 5.12
CA PRO A 114 -9.92 -4.11 5.19
C PRO A 114 -8.71 -3.22 5.50
N PRO A 115 -8.59 -1.99 4.97
CA PRO A 115 -7.80 -0.97 5.63
C PRO A 115 -8.39 -0.65 7.00
N ASP A 116 -7.56 -0.23 7.94
CA ASP A 116 -7.94 0.47 9.17
C ASP A 116 -7.25 1.84 9.10
N GLY A 117 -7.65 2.68 8.15
CA GLY A 117 -6.92 3.92 7.87
C GLY A 117 -7.51 4.75 6.72
N ALA A 118 -6.77 5.79 6.35
CA ALA A 118 -7.16 6.69 5.26
C ALA A 118 -6.25 6.49 4.04
N LEU A 119 -6.86 6.34 2.87
CA LEU A 119 -6.15 6.30 1.59
C LEU A 119 -6.52 7.53 0.78
N TYR A 120 -5.50 8.20 0.27
CA TYR A 120 -5.62 9.33 -0.62
C TYR A 120 -4.84 9.04 -1.90
N ALA A 121 -5.51 9.12 -3.04
CA ALA A 121 -4.85 9.03 -4.33
C ALA A 121 -5.53 9.86 -5.41
N GLU A 122 -4.83 10.25 -6.48
CA GLU A 122 -5.51 10.81 -7.65
C GLU A 122 -6.18 9.67 -8.43
N PHE A 123 -5.42 8.60 -8.69
CA PHE A 123 -5.87 7.38 -9.34
C PHE A 123 -5.72 6.17 -8.42
N LEU A 124 -6.83 5.51 -8.09
CA LEU A 124 -6.84 4.33 -7.22
C LEU A 124 -7.46 3.13 -7.93
N GLY A 125 -6.65 2.09 -8.16
CA GLY A 125 -7.09 0.75 -8.53
C GLY A 125 -7.07 -0.19 -7.33
N LEU A 126 -8.23 -0.74 -6.95
CA LEU A 126 -8.39 -1.59 -5.79
C LEU A 126 -9.04 -2.92 -6.16
N GLN A 127 -8.32 -4.03 -5.98
CA GLN A 127 -8.85 -5.38 -6.15
C GLN A 127 -8.91 -6.10 -4.80
N ARG A 128 -10.13 -6.46 -4.35
CA ARG A 128 -10.33 -7.01 -3.00
C ARG A 128 -11.44 -8.05 -2.87
N SER A 129 -11.23 -8.95 -1.90
CA SER A 129 -12.22 -9.93 -1.47
C SER A 129 -13.14 -9.44 -0.35
N SER A 130 -12.73 -8.41 0.39
CA SER A 130 -13.45 -7.84 1.54
C SER A 130 -13.65 -6.33 1.37
N PRO A 131 -14.63 -5.73 2.07
CA PRO A 131 -14.88 -4.30 1.98
C PRO A 131 -13.84 -3.42 2.66
N PRO A 132 -13.71 -2.13 2.28
CA PRO A 132 -12.89 -1.19 3.02
C PRO A 132 -13.59 -0.78 4.30
N ASP A 133 -12.89 -0.92 5.42
CA ASP A 133 -13.18 -0.18 6.64
C ASP A 133 -12.33 1.11 6.58
N GLY A 134 -12.91 2.26 6.92
CA GLY A 134 -12.24 3.57 6.82
C GLY A 134 -12.62 4.41 5.60
N ALA A 135 -11.77 5.38 5.26
CA ALA A 135 -12.07 6.41 4.27
C ALA A 135 -11.14 6.31 3.06
N LEU A 136 -11.74 6.20 1.86
CA LEU A 136 -11.04 6.25 0.59
C LEU A 136 -11.39 7.56 -0.11
N TYR A 137 -10.36 8.29 -0.52
CA TYR A 137 -10.48 9.49 -1.33
C TYR A 137 -9.68 9.31 -2.61
N ALA A 138 -10.34 9.36 -3.77
CA ALA A 138 -9.63 9.46 -5.04
C ALA A 138 -10.39 10.17 -6.13
N GLU A 139 -9.75 10.95 -7.00
CA GLU A 139 -10.43 11.56 -8.15
C GLU A 139 -10.99 10.47 -9.08
N PHE A 140 -10.16 9.47 -9.41
CA PHE A 140 -10.52 8.31 -10.21
C PHE A 140 -10.37 7.03 -9.39
N LEU A 141 -11.47 6.31 -9.21
CA LEU A 141 -11.54 5.12 -8.37
C LEU A 141 -12.05 3.91 -9.15
N GLY A 142 -11.20 2.90 -9.33
CA GLY A 142 -11.56 1.58 -9.87
C GLY A 142 -11.62 0.54 -8.75
N LEU A 143 -12.80 -0.01 -8.48
CA LEU A 143 -13.04 -1.01 -7.44
C LEU A 143 -13.52 -2.33 -8.02
N GLN A 144 -12.84 -3.42 -7.65
CA GLN A 144 -13.34 -4.78 -7.84
C GLN A 144 -13.56 -5.44 -6.47
N LEU A 145 -14.83 -5.67 -6.10
CA LEU A 145 -15.22 -6.14 -4.76
C LEU A 145 -16.06 -7.43 -4.81
N SER A 146 -15.69 -8.41 -3.98
CA SER A 146 -16.53 -9.60 -3.76
C SER A 146 -17.64 -9.38 -2.71
N LEU A 147 -17.40 -8.50 -1.72
CA LEU A 147 -18.27 -8.24 -0.56
C LEU A 147 -18.68 -6.75 -0.46
N PRO A 148 -19.77 -6.42 0.24
CA PRO A 148 -20.32 -5.06 0.31
C PRO A 148 -19.44 -4.09 1.12
N PRO A 149 -19.11 -2.88 0.60
CA PRO A 149 -18.27 -1.90 1.31
C PRO A 149 -18.84 -1.52 2.69
N ASP A 150 -17.98 -1.34 3.70
CA ASP A 150 -18.34 -0.93 5.06
C ASP A 150 -17.50 0.30 5.44
N GLY A 151 -17.74 1.43 4.76
CA GLY A 151 -16.94 2.63 4.93
C GLY A 151 -17.44 3.82 4.13
N ALA A 152 -16.62 4.86 4.03
CA ALA A 152 -16.90 6.04 3.23
C ALA A 152 -16.00 6.08 2.00
N LEU A 153 -16.63 6.10 0.82
CA LEU A 153 -15.96 6.23 -0.47
C LEU A 153 -16.25 7.61 -1.05
N TYR A 154 -15.19 8.34 -1.37
CA TYR A 154 -15.27 9.63 -2.05
C TYR A 154 -14.48 9.54 -3.34
N ALA A 155 -15.16 9.74 -4.46
CA ALA A 155 -14.51 9.91 -5.75
C ALA A 155 -15.23 10.88 -6.67
N GLU A 156 -14.56 11.44 -7.67
CA GLU A 156 -15.27 12.14 -8.75
C GLU A 156 -15.82 11.10 -9.74
N PHE A 157 -14.96 10.18 -10.15
CA PHE A 157 -15.26 9.08 -11.07
C PHE A 157 -15.07 7.73 -10.40
N LEU A 158 -16.15 6.95 -10.30
CA LEU A 158 -16.14 5.61 -9.71
C LEU A 158 -16.53 4.53 -10.72
N GLY A 159 -15.60 3.63 -11.02
CA GLY A 159 -15.85 2.35 -11.67
C GLY A 159 -15.94 1.23 -10.63
N LEU A 160 -17.09 0.57 -10.52
CA LEU A 160 -17.35 -0.46 -9.51
C LEU A 160 -17.82 -1.77 -10.15
N GLN A 161 -16.99 -2.81 -10.05
CA GLN A 161 -17.33 -4.18 -10.41
C GLN A 161 -17.56 -5.01 -9.15
N ARG A 162 -18.72 -5.69 -9.03
CA ARG A 162 -19.05 -6.45 -7.83
C ARG A 162 -20.10 -7.55 -7.99
N SER A 163 -20.16 -8.43 -6.98
CA SER A 163 -21.11 -9.56 -6.88
C SER A 163 -22.11 -9.46 -5.73
N SER A 164 -22.18 -8.35 -5.01
CA SER A 164 -22.99 -8.16 -3.78
C SER A 164 -23.75 -6.81 -3.77
N PRO A 165 -24.74 -6.57 -2.88
CA PRO A 165 -25.48 -5.30 -2.75
C PRO A 165 -24.73 -4.21 -1.95
N LEU A 166 -24.96 -2.91 -2.16
CA LEU A 166 -24.19 -1.82 -1.49
C LEU A 166 -24.43 -1.76 0.03
N GLY A 167 -23.34 -1.77 0.80
CA GLY A 167 -23.26 -1.27 2.17
C GLY A 167 -22.43 0.02 2.17
N GLY A 168 -22.47 0.81 3.24
CA GLY A 168 -21.64 2.01 3.39
C GLY A 168 -22.11 3.26 2.63
N ALA A 169 -21.35 4.35 2.79
CA ALA A 169 -21.62 5.65 2.18
C ALA A 169 -20.74 5.84 0.93
N LEU A 170 -21.38 6.24 -0.17
CA LEU A 170 -20.72 6.45 -1.46
C LEU A 170 -21.05 7.85 -1.96
N TYR A 171 -20.01 8.63 -2.19
CA TYR A 171 -20.07 9.97 -2.75
C TYR A 171 -19.31 9.97 -4.07
N THR A 172 -20.05 10.08 -5.17
CA THR A 172 -19.46 10.15 -6.50
C THR A 172 -20.26 11.05 -7.42
N GLU A 173 -19.58 11.77 -8.32
CA GLU A 173 -20.23 12.52 -9.37
C GLU A 173 -20.65 11.60 -10.52
N PHE A 174 -19.76 10.67 -10.90
CA PHE A 174 -19.98 9.71 -11.97
C PHE A 174 -19.82 8.26 -11.47
N LEU A 175 -20.81 7.40 -11.76
CA LEU A 175 -20.81 5.99 -11.36
C LEU A 175 -20.94 5.06 -12.58
N GLY A 176 -19.91 4.27 -12.83
CA GLY A 176 -19.96 3.09 -13.69
C GLY A 176 -20.11 1.82 -12.84
N LEU A 177 -21.22 1.10 -12.96
CA LEU A 177 -21.51 -0.08 -12.15
C LEU A 177 -21.63 -1.34 -13.01
N GLN A 178 -20.85 -2.38 -12.69
CA GLN A 178 -20.97 -3.71 -13.26
C GLN A 178 -21.31 -4.74 -12.18
N LEU A 179 -22.50 -5.32 -12.25
CA LEU A 179 -22.96 -6.39 -11.36
C LEU A 179 -22.75 -7.76 -12.01
N SER A 180 -21.92 -8.59 -11.39
CA SER A 180 -21.81 -10.01 -11.71
C SER A 180 -22.68 -10.82 -10.75
N LEU A 181 -23.95 -11.01 -11.09
CA LEU A 181 -24.84 -11.90 -10.34
C LEU A 181 -24.54 -13.36 -10.73
N PRO A 182 -24.50 -14.32 -9.79
CA PRO A 182 -24.56 -15.73 -10.15
C PRO A 182 -25.91 -15.98 -10.86
N LEU A 183 -25.89 -16.62 -12.03
CA LEU A 183 -27.13 -17.11 -12.65
C LEU A 183 -27.84 -18.02 -11.63
N GLY A 184 -29.04 -17.62 -11.19
CA GLY A 184 -29.92 -18.48 -10.40
C GLY A 184 -30.30 -19.75 -11.19
N PRO A 185 -30.75 -20.83 -10.52
CA PRO A 185 -31.07 -22.07 -11.21
C PRO A 185 -32.18 -21.82 -12.23
N THR A 186 -31.97 -22.31 -13.45
CA THR A 186 -33.00 -22.39 -14.49
C THR A 186 -34.13 -23.28 -13.98
N LEU A 187 -35.32 -22.70 -13.74
CA LEU A 187 -36.59 -23.42 -13.64
C LEU A 187 -37.34 -23.28 -14.96
#